data_AF-A0A951V0E8-F1
#
_entry.id   AF-A0A951V0E8-F1
#
_cell.length_a   1.000
_cell.length_b   1.000
_cell.length_c   1.000
_cell.angle_alpha   90.00
_cell.angle_beta   90.00
_cell.angle_gamma   90.00
#
_symmetry.space_group_name_H-M   'P 1'
#
loop_
_entity.id
_entity.type
_entity.pdbx_description
1 polymer ?
#
loop_
_entity_poly.entity_id
_entity_poly.type
_entity_poly.pdbx_seq_one_letter_code
_entity_poly.pdbx_strand_id
1 'polypeptide(L)'
;MKAVDKNYSEILKENERSQKSQEYFRQNIIFKSNAVKQDLIDFASYQGWQLKAIREADIKNYLPLEIAWVMSQTAIHYIEDWHIEDAAVYPFSLKTPYLIIEGKNPQLIALLISSKFDTYSDQEIITSCQNASNSDDLIDAIVRLSYAAPEKFDYRYFSTLKKVLCNSDTWVRLATVWAIGCISWCELYDLLKDKSETDPSEDVQLQASQLLQIYNIEGENRLLTVLD
;
A
#
# COMPACT_ATOMS: atom_id res chain seq x y z
N MET A 1 30.53 22.96 -45.22
CA MET A 1 30.19 21.57 -44.88
C MET A 1 31.25 21.04 -43.92
N LYS A 2 30.85 20.66 -42.71
CA LYS A 2 31.57 20.01 -41.59
C LYS A 2 31.58 20.80 -40.28
N ALA A 3 31.24 20.06 -39.22
CA ALA A 3 31.31 20.36 -37.78
C ALA A 3 30.11 21.08 -37.14
N VAL A 4 28.95 20.39 -37.11
CA VAL A 4 27.90 20.56 -36.07
C VAL A 4 27.49 19.15 -35.65
N ASP A 5 28.34 18.45 -34.90
CA ASP A 5 28.08 17.05 -34.48
C ASP A 5 28.75 16.69 -33.14
N LYS A 6 28.86 17.68 -32.25
CA LYS A 6 29.24 17.48 -30.85
C LYS A 6 28.35 18.34 -29.98
N ASN A 7 27.21 17.80 -29.55
CA ASN A 7 26.73 17.97 -28.17
C ASN A 7 25.40 17.27 -27.82
N TYR A 8 24.83 16.44 -28.70
CA TYR A 8 23.59 15.73 -28.33
C TYR A 8 23.78 14.75 -27.16
N SER A 9 24.95 14.11 -27.03
CA SER A 9 25.25 13.18 -25.94
C SER A 9 25.63 13.85 -24.61
N GLU A 10 26.13 15.09 -24.63
CA GLU A 10 26.38 15.88 -23.41
C GLU A 10 25.09 16.55 -22.90
N ILE A 11 24.21 17.00 -23.80
CA ILE A 11 22.87 17.52 -23.46
C ILE A 11 21.97 16.42 -22.85
N LEU A 12 22.08 15.17 -23.31
CA LEU A 12 21.37 14.04 -22.69
C LEU A 12 21.91 13.70 -21.30
N LYS A 13 23.24 13.75 -21.09
CA LYS A 13 23.87 13.51 -19.78
C LYS A 13 23.61 14.64 -18.77
N GLU A 14 23.39 15.88 -19.22
CA GLU A 14 22.97 16.99 -18.35
C GLU A 14 21.47 16.96 -18.04
N ASN A 15 20.61 16.51 -18.96
CA ASN A 15 19.18 16.27 -18.68
C ASN A 15 18.96 15.07 -17.75
N GLU A 16 19.79 14.03 -17.81
CA GLU A 16 19.78 12.91 -16.86
C GLU A 16 20.30 13.31 -15.47
N ARG A 17 21.23 14.27 -15.38
CA ARG A 17 21.77 14.76 -14.10
C ARG A 17 20.97 15.91 -13.48
N SER A 18 20.10 16.56 -14.24
CA SER A 18 19.14 17.57 -13.77
C SER A 18 17.69 17.04 -13.69
N GLN A 19 17.49 15.72 -13.74
CA GLN A 19 16.38 15.10 -13.02
C GLN A 19 16.67 15.25 -11.52
N LYS A 20 16.53 16.48 -11.01
CA LYS A 20 16.16 16.69 -9.60
C LYS A 20 15.05 15.70 -9.36
N SER A 21 15.27 14.74 -8.45
CA SER A 21 14.31 13.72 -8.06
C SER A 21 12.95 14.39 -7.95
N GLN A 22 12.12 14.26 -8.99
CA GLN A 22 10.75 14.73 -8.89
C GLN A 22 10.18 13.82 -7.84
N GLU A 23 9.82 14.40 -6.71
CA GLU A 23 9.18 13.69 -5.61
C GLU A 23 7.90 13.10 -6.21
N TYR A 24 7.95 11.81 -6.54
CA TYR A 24 6.80 11.09 -7.04
C TYR A 24 5.97 10.76 -5.81
N PHE A 25 4.73 11.22 -5.83
CA PHE A 25 3.80 10.94 -4.75
C PHE A 25 3.06 9.65 -5.08
N ARG A 26 2.73 8.90 -4.04
CA ARG A 26 1.82 7.75 -4.10
C ARG A 26 0.49 8.08 -3.41
N GLN A 27 -0.60 7.60 -3.98
CA GLN A 27 -1.93 7.60 -3.36
C GLN A 27 -2.59 6.24 -3.55
N ASN A 28 -3.15 5.70 -2.48
CA ASN A 28 -3.92 4.46 -2.54
C ASN A 28 -5.43 4.76 -2.48
N ILE A 29 -6.25 3.93 -3.14
CA ILE A 29 -7.71 3.94 -3.05
C ILE A 29 -8.18 2.53 -2.73
N ILE A 30 -9.10 2.38 -1.77
CA ILE A 30 -9.71 1.08 -1.47
C ILE A 30 -11.18 1.11 -1.87
N PHE A 31 -11.61 0.13 -2.67
CA PHE A 31 -13.00 0.02 -3.09
C PHE A 31 -13.87 -0.66 -2.00
N LYS A 32 -15.14 -0.27 -1.91
CA LYS A 32 -16.10 -0.94 -1.01
C LYS A 32 -16.70 -2.22 -1.60
N SER A 33 -16.59 -2.40 -2.91
CA SER A 33 -17.17 -3.52 -3.66
C SER A 33 -16.11 -4.30 -4.43
N ASN A 34 -16.25 -5.63 -4.46
CA ASN A 34 -15.40 -6.51 -5.24
C ASN A 34 -15.80 -6.55 -6.73
N ALA A 35 -16.99 -6.05 -7.07
CA ALA A 35 -17.53 -6.05 -8.43
C ALA A 35 -17.14 -4.78 -9.21
N VAL A 36 -15.90 -4.29 -9.07
CA VAL A 36 -15.47 -3.02 -9.68
C VAL A 36 -14.59 -3.19 -10.93
N LYS A 37 -13.97 -4.36 -11.11
CA LYS A 37 -12.94 -4.60 -12.14
C LYS A 37 -13.37 -4.18 -13.54
N GLN A 38 -14.51 -4.69 -14.02
CA GLN A 38 -14.95 -4.41 -15.39
C GLN A 38 -15.30 -2.94 -15.59
N ASP A 39 -16.03 -2.35 -14.64
CA ASP A 39 -16.39 -0.92 -14.68
C ASP A 39 -15.15 -0.02 -14.67
N LEU A 40 -14.10 -0.41 -13.94
CA LEU A 40 -12.83 0.31 -13.92
C LEU A 40 -12.07 0.17 -15.24
N ILE A 41 -12.05 -1.03 -15.86
CA ILE A 41 -11.45 -1.24 -17.19
C ILE A 41 -12.15 -0.35 -18.23
N ASP A 42 -13.48 -0.32 -18.23
CA ASP A 42 -14.27 0.48 -19.14
C ASP A 42 -14.04 1.98 -18.91
N PHE A 43 -13.96 2.40 -17.64
CA PHE A 43 -13.62 3.76 -17.25
C PHE A 43 -12.22 4.16 -17.73
N ALA A 44 -11.21 3.33 -17.49
CA ALA A 44 -9.84 3.55 -17.92
C ALA A 44 -9.74 3.74 -19.44
N SER A 45 -10.43 2.87 -20.20
CA SER A 45 -10.54 2.96 -21.65
C SER A 45 -11.18 4.27 -22.09
N TYR A 46 -12.30 4.67 -21.48
CA TYR A 46 -12.98 5.93 -21.76
C TYR A 46 -12.12 7.16 -21.46
N GLN A 47 -11.31 7.11 -20.40
CA GLN A 47 -10.36 8.18 -20.05
C GLN A 47 -9.11 8.19 -20.94
N GLY A 48 -8.96 7.21 -21.85
CA GLY A 48 -7.78 7.10 -22.72
C GLY A 48 -6.53 6.64 -21.96
N TRP A 49 -6.67 5.93 -20.86
CA TRP A 49 -5.53 5.33 -20.15
C TRP A 49 -4.91 4.23 -20.99
N GLN A 50 -3.59 4.23 -21.12
CA GLN A 50 -2.89 3.21 -21.88
C GLN A 50 -2.65 1.99 -21.00
N LEU A 51 -3.27 0.86 -21.32
CA LEU A 51 -2.97 -0.42 -20.68
C LEU A 51 -1.49 -0.77 -20.91
N LYS A 52 -0.76 -1.09 -19.84
CA LYS A 52 0.66 -1.46 -19.88
C LYS A 52 0.91 -2.92 -19.57
N ALA A 53 0.23 -3.44 -18.55
CA ALA A 53 0.43 -4.81 -18.11
C ALA A 53 -0.86 -5.39 -17.52
N ILE A 54 -0.97 -6.71 -17.65
CA ILE A 54 -1.91 -7.54 -16.90
C ILE A 54 -1.07 -8.70 -16.34
N ARG A 55 -1.13 -8.90 -15.04
CA ARG A 55 -0.58 -10.07 -14.35
C ARG A 55 -1.75 -10.82 -13.73
N GLU A 56 -1.99 -12.04 -14.20
CA GLU A 56 -2.97 -12.94 -13.61
C GLU A 56 -2.59 -13.34 -12.19
N ALA A 57 -3.58 -13.63 -11.35
CA ALA A 57 -3.33 -14.10 -10.00
C ALA A 57 -2.63 -15.47 -10.02
N ASP A 58 -1.64 -15.64 -9.14
CA ASP A 58 -0.98 -16.93 -8.90
C ASP A 58 -1.05 -17.25 -7.41
N ILE A 59 -2.11 -17.98 -7.05
CA ILE A 59 -2.41 -18.42 -5.68
C ILE A 59 -1.24 -19.21 -5.10
N LYS A 60 -0.58 -20.06 -5.90
CA LYS A 60 0.48 -20.94 -5.41
C LYS A 60 1.72 -20.14 -4.98
N ASN A 61 1.98 -19.02 -5.66
CA ASN A 61 3.11 -18.15 -5.40
C ASN A 61 2.72 -16.86 -4.67
N TYR A 62 1.49 -16.78 -4.14
CA TYR A 62 0.97 -15.61 -3.42
C TYR A 62 1.03 -14.29 -4.23
N LEU A 63 0.83 -14.38 -5.56
CA LEU A 63 0.80 -13.19 -6.42
C LEU A 63 -0.64 -12.73 -6.63
N PRO A 64 -0.97 -11.46 -6.33
CA PRO A 64 -2.29 -10.91 -6.58
C PRO A 64 -2.50 -10.70 -8.09
N LEU A 65 -3.78 -10.58 -8.48
CA LEU A 65 -4.09 -10.04 -9.81
C LEU A 65 -3.63 -8.58 -9.84
N GLU A 66 -2.98 -8.18 -10.93
CA GLU A 66 -2.62 -6.79 -11.17
C GLU A 66 -2.97 -6.37 -12.60
N ILE A 67 -3.60 -5.20 -12.74
CA ILE A 67 -3.82 -4.54 -14.02
C ILE A 67 -3.23 -3.13 -13.94
N ALA A 68 -2.28 -2.81 -14.80
CA ALA A 68 -1.56 -1.54 -14.77
C ALA A 68 -1.83 -0.71 -16.02
N TRP A 69 -2.18 0.55 -15.80
CA TRP A 69 -2.31 1.56 -16.85
C TRP A 69 -1.33 2.71 -16.62
N VAL A 70 -1.08 3.47 -17.68
CA VAL A 70 -0.36 4.74 -17.62
C VAL A 70 -1.18 5.83 -18.32
N MET A 71 -1.23 6.99 -17.69
CA MET A 71 -1.76 8.22 -18.26
C MET A 71 -0.76 9.35 -18.03
N SER A 72 -0.25 9.94 -19.11
CA SER A 72 0.80 10.98 -19.06
C SER A 72 2.06 10.49 -18.32
N GLN A 73 2.22 10.88 -17.04
CA GLN A 73 3.35 10.55 -16.16
C GLN A 73 2.84 9.92 -14.85
N THR A 74 1.69 9.25 -14.89
CA THR A 74 1.07 8.62 -13.73
C THR A 74 0.72 7.18 -14.08
N ALA A 75 1.24 6.25 -13.29
CA ALA A 75 0.89 4.85 -13.30
C ALA A 75 -0.28 4.60 -12.34
N ILE A 76 -1.17 3.71 -12.74
CA ILE A 76 -2.37 3.34 -11.99
C ILE A 76 -2.43 1.82 -12.00
N HIS A 77 -2.32 1.22 -10.82
CA HIS A 77 -2.27 -0.23 -10.63
C HIS A 77 -3.54 -0.66 -9.89
N TYR A 78 -4.35 -1.49 -10.52
CA TYR A 78 -5.48 -2.17 -9.90
C TYR A 78 -5.05 -3.52 -9.39
N ILE A 79 -5.32 -3.78 -8.11
CA ILE A 79 -4.87 -4.99 -7.42
C ILE A 79 -6.06 -5.68 -6.76
N GLU A 80 -6.20 -6.98 -7.01
CA GLU A 80 -7.09 -7.88 -6.27
C GLU A 80 -6.21 -8.83 -5.45
N ASP A 81 -6.11 -8.56 -4.14
CA ASP A 81 -5.35 -9.35 -3.17
C ASP A 81 -6.25 -10.46 -2.61
N TRP A 82 -6.26 -11.60 -3.30
CA TRP A 82 -7.13 -12.71 -2.95
C TRP A 82 -6.58 -13.47 -1.75
N HIS A 83 -7.45 -13.68 -0.75
CA HIS A 83 -7.17 -14.60 0.33
C HIS A 83 -7.13 -16.04 -0.18
N ILE A 84 -6.12 -16.81 0.23
CA ILE A 84 -6.16 -18.27 0.15
C ILE A 84 -6.93 -18.75 1.37
N GLU A 85 -8.12 -19.32 1.19
CA GLU A 85 -8.95 -19.87 2.28
C GLU A 85 -8.25 -20.98 3.09
N ASP A 86 -7.12 -21.50 2.59
CA ASP A 86 -6.25 -22.43 3.30
C ASP A 86 -5.43 -21.66 4.36
N ALA A 87 -6.12 -21.32 5.44
CA ALA A 87 -5.81 -20.40 6.54
C ALA A 87 -4.53 -20.66 7.36
N ALA A 88 -3.55 -21.39 6.83
CA ALA A 88 -2.42 -21.89 7.60
C ALA A 88 -1.21 -20.94 7.68
N VAL A 89 -1.08 -19.95 6.80
CA VAL A 89 0.19 -19.20 6.69
C VAL A 89 0.07 -17.73 7.07
N TYR A 90 -0.90 -16.95 6.56
CA TYR A 90 -1.17 -15.58 7.06
C TYR A 90 -2.62 -15.14 6.78
N PRO A 91 -3.43 -14.81 7.82
CA PRO A 91 -4.83 -14.44 7.63
C PRO A 91 -5.05 -12.99 7.18
N PHE A 92 -4.00 -12.19 7.06
CA PHE A 92 -4.11 -10.75 6.79
C PHE A 92 -3.99 -10.47 5.29
N SER A 93 -5.12 -10.39 4.60
CA SER A 93 -5.19 -10.03 3.18
C SER A 93 -6.34 -9.06 2.95
N LEU A 94 -6.19 -8.18 1.96
CA LEU A 94 -7.24 -7.20 1.67
C LEU A 94 -8.32 -7.86 0.81
N LYS A 95 -9.42 -8.27 1.45
CA LYS A 95 -10.59 -8.91 0.80
C LYS A 95 -11.35 -8.02 -0.20
N THR A 96 -10.84 -6.83 -0.47
CA THR A 96 -11.42 -5.83 -1.37
C THR A 96 -10.37 -5.29 -2.33
N PRO A 97 -10.70 -5.06 -3.61
CA PRO A 97 -9.76 -4.47 -4.55
C PRO A 97 -9.31 -3.08 -4.13
N TYR A 98 -8.13 -2.68 -4.60
CA TYR A 98 -7.57 -1.36 -4.35
C TYR A 98 -6.77 -0.85 -5.56
N LEU A 99 -6.46 0.44 -5.53
CA LEU A 99 -5.55 1.08 -6.48
C LEU A 99 -4.31 1.58 -5.77
N ILE A 100 -3.20 1.49 -6.48
CA ILE A 100 -1.99 2.28 -6.24
C ILE A 100 -1.85 3.27 -7.40
N ILE A 101 -1.74 4.55 -7.09
CA ILE A 101 -1.60 5.63 -8.07
C ILE A 101 -0.29 6.36 -7.79
N GLU A 102 0.63 6.32 -8.74
CA GLU A 102 1.98 6.83 -8.59
C GLU A 102 2.35 7.72 -9.75
N GLY A 103 2.86 8.93 -9.47
CA GLY A 103 3.34 9.81 -10.53
C GLY A 103 2.98 11.27 -10.33
N LYS A 104 2.59 11.93 -11.41
CA LYS A 104 2.25 13.36 -11.40
C LYS A 104 0.80 13.56 -10.94
N ASN A 105 0.63 14.26 -9.81
CA ASN A 105 -0.67 14.61 -9.22
C ASN A 105 -1.58 13.40 -8.93
N PRO A 106 -1.11 12.36 -8.21
CA PRO A 106 -1.91 11.17 -7.92
C PRO A 106 -3.21 11.50 -7.15
N GLN A 107 -3.22 12.59 -6.37
CA GLN A 107 -4.40 13.03 -5.62
C GLN A 107 -5.55 13.48 -6.54
N LEU A 108 -5.26 14.12 -7.68
CA LEU A 108 -6.30 14.55 -8.62
C LEU A 108 -6.94 13.35 -9.32
N ILE A 109 -6.14 12.36 -9.69
CA ILE A 109 -6.61 11.10 -10.27
C ILE A 109 -7.42 10.32 -9.23
N ALA A 110 -6.94 10.30 -7.98
CA ALA A 110 -7.65 9.66 -6.91
C ALA A 110 -9.04 10.28 -6.67
N LEU A 111 -9.13 11.61 -6.62
CA LEU A 111 -10.39 12.34 -6.51
C LEU A 111 -11.34 12.04 -7.67
N LEU A 112 -10.83 11.97 -8.90
CA LEU A 112 -11.62 11.61 -10.08
C LEU A 112 -12.21 10.21 -9.94
N ILE A 113 -11.41 9.23 -9.53
CA ILE A 113 -11.86 7.84 -9.34
C ILE A 113 -12.87 7.75 -8.20
N SER A 114 -12.58 8.35 -7.04
CA SER A 114 -13.50 8.36 -5.89
C SER A 114 -14.81 9.11 -6.16
N SER A 115 -14.86 10.01 -7.16
CA SER A 115 -16.11 10.63 -7.60
C SER A 115 -17.01 9.70 -8.42
N LYS A 116 -16.43 8.62 -8.98
CA LYS A 116 -17.10 7.68 -9.88
C LYS A 116 -17.41 6.34 -9.23
N PHE A 117 -16.57 5.90 -8.29
CA PHE A 117 -16.65 4.60 -7.65
C PHE A 117 -16.86 4.74 -6.14
N ASP A 118 -17.59 3.79 -5.54
CA ASP A 118 -17.75 3.74 -4.09
C ASP A 118 -16.45 3.26 -3.43
N THR A 119 -15.78 4.19 -2.77
CA THR A 119 -14.45 4.03 -2.21
C THR A 119 -14.47 4.45 -0.74
N TYR A 120 -13.62 3.83 0.07
CA TYR A 120 -13.44 4.23 1.45
C TYR A 120 -12.66 5.54 1.53
N SER A 121 -13.17 6.48 2.32
CA SER A 121 -12.40 7.64 2.78
C SER A 121 -11.52 7.29 3.99
N ASP A 122 -10.45 8.05 4.22
CA ASP A 122 -9.60 7.91 5.42
C ASP A 122 -10.42 7.87 6.71
N GLN A 123 -11.43 8.76 6.81
CA GLN A 123 -12.26 8.88 7.99
C GLN A 123 -13.11 7.62 8.19
N GLU A 124 -13.69 7.06 7.13
CA GLU A 124 -14.43 5.79 7.23
C GLU A 124 -13.52 4.66 7.71
N ILE A 125 -12.31 4.54 7.17
CA ILE A 125 -11.35 3.49 7.54
C ILE A 125 -10.94 3.58 9.01
N ILE A 126 -10.57 4.79 9.46
CA ILE A 126 -10.22 5.04 10.87
C ILE A 126 -11.43 4.76 11.78
N THR A 127 -12.63 5.20 11.38
CA THR A 127 -13.87 4.99 12.13
C THR A 127 -14.21 3.50 12.22
N SER A 128 -13.98 2.72 11.16
CA SER A 128 -14.19 1.27 11.17
C SER A 128 -13.31 0.57 12.21
N CYS A 129 -12.05 1.00 12.39
CA CYS A 129 -11.20 0.47 13.46
C CYS A 129 -11.74 0.80 14.86
N GLN A 130 -12.39 1.96 15.02
CA GLN A 130 -12.92 2.40 16.32
C GLN A 130 -14.25 1.73 16.68
N ASN A 131 -15.06 1.40 15.67
CA ASN A 131 -16.42 0.89 15.83
C ASN A 131 -16.56 -0.61 15.56
N ALA A 132 -15.47 -1.31 15.25
CA ALA A 132 -15.49 -2.76 15.06
C ALA A 132 -16.07 -3.47 16.28
N SER A 133 -16.99 -4.41 16.03
CA SER A 133 -17.79 -5.04 17.08
C SER A 133 -17.13 -6.28 17.68
N ASN A 134 -16.19 -6.87 16.95
CA ASN A 134 -15.48 -8.09 17.28
C ASN A 134 -14.06 -8.06 16.67
N SER A 135 -13.25 -9.08 17.00
CA SER A 135 -11.86 -9.16 16.57
C SER A 135 -11.71 -9.29 15.05
N ASP A 136 -12.57 -10.05 14.38
CA ASP A 136 -12.49 -10.27 12.94
C ASP A 136 -12.78 -8.98 12.16
N ASP A 137 -13.84 -8.25 12.55
CA ASP A 137 -14.17 -6.93 11.99
C ASP A 137 -13.00 -5.94 12.17
N LEU A 138 -12.35 -6.00 13.34
CA LEU A 138 -11.23 -5.12 13.67
C LEU A 138 -9.99 -5.47 12.86
N ILE A 139 -9.68 -6.76 12.68
CA ILE A 139 -8.59 -7.24 11.83
C ILE A 139 -8.81 -6.77 10.39
N ASP A 140 -10.01 -6.97 9.83
CA ASP A 140 -10.34 -6.50 8.49
C ASP A 140 -10.21 -4.96 8.37
N ALA A 141 -10.57 -4.21 9.41
CA ALA A 141 -10.39 -2.76 9.45
C ALA A 141 -8.91 -2.35 9.53
N ILE A 142 -8.08 -3.07 10.29
CA ILE A 142 -6.63 -2.85 10.39
C ILE A 142 -5.93 -3.12 9.06
N VAL A 143 -6.33 -4.17 8.34
CA VAL A 143 -5.80 -4.45 7.00
C VAL A 143 -6.17 -3.32 6.03
N ARG A 144 -7.42 -2.84 6.03
CA ARG A 144 -7.78 -1.64 5.25
C ARG A 144 -6.95 -0.41 5.64
N LEU A 145 -6.71 -0.22 6.95
CA LEU A 145 -5.91 0.88 7.47
C LEU A 145 -4.47 0.84 6.94
N SER A 146 -3.85 -0.34 6.84
CA SER A 146 -2.47 -0.48 6.34
C SER A 146 -2.36 -0.09 4.87
N TYR A 147 -3.30 -0.56 4.03
CA TYR A 147 -3.31 -0.23 2.61
C TYR A 147 -3.70 1.22 2.32
N ALA A 148 -4.46 1.88 3.20
CA ALA A 148 -4.83 3.29 3.04
C ALA A 148 -3.85 4.27 3.69
N ALA A 149 -2.85 3.79 4.42
CA ALA A 149 -1.90 4.66 5.09
C ALA A 149 -1.15 5.51 4.06
N PRO A 150 -1.04 6.84 4.27
CA PRO A 150 -0.26 7.68 3.37
C PRO A 150 1.23 7.36 3.46
N GLU A 151 1.98 7.70 2.42
CA GLU A 151 3.43 7.51 2.39
C GLU A 151 4.13 8.32 3.50
N LYS A 152 3.66 9.55 3.74
CA LYS A 152 4.15 10.42 4.81
C LYS A 152 3.41 10.15 6.11
N PHE A 153 4.10 10.34 7.24
CA PHE A 153 3.54 10.16 8.57
C PHE A 153 2.20 10.89 8.74
N ASP A 154 1.17 10.14 9.16
CA ASP A 154 -0.13 10.67 9.57
C ASP A 154 -0.46 10.23 11.00
N TYR A 155 -0.60 11.21 11.89
CA TYR A 155 -0.86 10.97 13.30
C TYR A 155 -2.18 10.24 13.58
N ARG A 156 -3.20 10.40 12.73
CA ARG A 156 -4.52 9.76 12.91
C ARG A 156 -4.40 8.24 12.73
N TYR A 157 -3.68 7.81 11.70
CA TYR A 157 -3.38 6.39 11.45
C TYR A 157 -2.46 5.83 12.52
N PHE A 158 -1.37 6.54 12.85
CA PHE A 158 -0.43 6.14 13.89
C PHE A 158 -1.12 5.93 15.25
N SER A 159 -1.94 6.89 15.67
CA SER A 159 -2.68 6.79 16.95
C SER A 159 -3.70 5.66 16.94
N THR A 160 -4.32 5.38 15.79
CA THR A 160 -5.23 4.24 15.61
C THR A 160 -4.47 2.93 15.77
N LEU A 161 -3.34 2.74 15.06
CA LEU A 161 -2.47 1.56 15.18
C LEU A 161 -1.99 1.34 16.61
N LYS A 162 -1.47 2.41 17.24
CA LYS A 162 -1.02 2.36 18.64
C LYS A 162 -2.13 1.87 19.59
N LYS A 163 -3.37 2.31 19.37
CA LYS A 163 -4.52 1.89 20.19
C LYS A 163 -4.85 0.41 19.98
N VAL A 164 -4.93 -0.05 18.73
CA VAL A 164 -5.28 -1.46 18.44
C VAL A 164 -4.16 -2.44 18.81
N LEU A 165 -2.90 -1.98 18.84
CA LEU A 165 -1.76 -2.77 19.31
C LEU A 165 -1.83 -3.13 20.82
N CYS A 166 -2.70 -2.45 21.57
CA CYS A 166 -3.00 -2.75 22.98
C CYS A 166 -4.24 -3.65 23.17
N ASN A 167 -4.82 -4.19 22.09
CA ASN A 167 -6.00 -5.05 22.19
C ASN A 167 -5.69 -6.34 22.96
N SER A 168 -6.64 -6.84 23.74
CA SER A 168 -6.49 -8.10 24.50
C SER A 168 -6.37 -9.33 23.60
N ASP A 169 -6.96 -9.29 22.41
CA ASP A 169 -6.89 -10.36 21.43
C ASP A 169 -5.53 -10.39 20.73
N THR A 170 -4.87 -11.54 20.79
CA THR A 170 -3.56 -11.78 20.17
C THR A 170 -3.60 -11.63 18.65
N TRP A 171 -4.66 -12.08 17.97
CA TRP A 171 -4.77 -11.97 16.51
C TRP A 171 -4.91 -10.52 16.04
N VAL A 172 -5.60 -9.68 16.81
CA VAL A 172 -5.67 -8.23 16.55
C VAL A 172 -4.28 -7.59 16.68
N ARG A 173 -3.51 -7.98 17.71
CA ARG A 173 -2.13 -7.47 17.87
C ARG A 173 -1.21 -7.93 16.74
N LEU A 174 -1.28 -9.21 16.34
CA LEU A 174 -0.55 -9.74 15.17
C LEU A 174 -0.91 -8.99 13.87
N ALA A 175 -2.21 -8.78 13.63
CA ALA A 175 -2.68 -8.01 12.46
C ALA A 175 -2.13 -6.58 12.47
N THR A 176 -2.04 -5.97 13.66
CA THR A 176 -1.47 -4.63 13.82
C THR A 176 0.03 -4.61 13.55
N VAL A 177 0.78 -5.60 14.05
CA VAL A 177 2.22 -5.74 13.76
C VAL A 177 2.44 -5.93 12.25
N TRP A 178 1.65 -6.80 11.62
CA TRP A 178 1.69 -6.97 10.16
C TRP A 178 1.38 -5.67 9.41
N ALA A 179 0.33 -4.95 9.82
CA ALA A 179 -0.05 -3.66 9.24
C ALA A 179 1.07 -2.62 9.37
N ILE A 180 1.77 -2.60 10.50
CA ILE A 180 2.97 -1.77 10.69
C ILE A 180 4.08 -2.16 9.71
N GLY A 181 4.26 -3.44 9.40
CA GLY A 181 5.21 -3.89 8.38
C GLY A 181 4.91 -3.30 6.99
N CYS A 182 3.64 -3.17 6.64
CA CYS A 182 3.21 -2.54 5.39
C CYS A 182 3.42 -1.01 5.35
N ILE A 183 3.60 -0.37 6.51
CA ILE A 183 3.75 1.08 6.64
C ILE A 183 5.21 1.41 6.95
N SER A 184 5.80 2.32 6.18
CA SER A 184 7.24 2.59 6.26
C SER A 184 7.63 3.77 7.17
N TRP A 185 6.78 4.11 8.15
CA TRP A 185 7.02 5.26 9.04
C TRP A 185 8.00 4.93 10.15
N CYS A 186 9.03 5.77 10.32
CA CYS A 186 10.02 5.58 11.37
C CYS A 186 9.44 5.67 12.79
N GLU A 187 8.35 6.41 12.98
CA GLU A 187 7.64 6.55 14.26
C GLU A 187 7.07 5.22 14.77
N LEU A 188 6.89 4.21 13.90
CA LEU A 188 6.39 2.89 14.29
C LEU A 188 7.47 2.01 14.93
N TYR A 189 8.75 2.39 14.82
CA TYR A 189 9.89 1.63 15.35
C TYR A 189 9.75 1.37 16.86
N ASP A 190 9.47 2.42 17.64
CA ASP A 190 9.38 2.30 19.10
C ASP A 190 8.20 1.39 19.53
N LEU A 191 7.11 1.38 18.75
CA LEU A 191 5.98 0.47 18.98
C LEU A 191 6.38 -0.99 18.74
N LEU A 192 7.09 -1.27 17.65
CA LEU A 192 7.59 -2.61 17.36
C LEU A 192 8.60 -3.08 18.42
N LYS A 193 9.50 -2.19 18.85
CA LYS A 193 10.49 -2.49 19.88
C LYS A 193 9.82 -2.89 21.20
N ASP A 194 8.89 -2.08 21.68
CA ASP A 194 8.10 -2.36 22.89
C ASP A 194 7.40 -3.74 22.79
N LYS A 195 6.75 -4.02 21.66
CA LYS A 195 6.06 -5.30 21.44
C LYS A 195 7.00 -6.49 21.37
N SER A 196 8.17 -6.33 20.75
CA SER A 196 9.16 -7.40 20.66
C SER A 196 9.72 -7.83 22.02
N GLU A 197 9.73 -6.92 23.00
CA GLU A 197 10.30 -7.16 24.33
C GLU A 197 9.25 -7.53 25.38
N THR A 198 8.00 -7.07 25.22
CA THR A 198 7.03 -7.07 26.33
C THR A 198 5.65 -7.65 26.01
N ASP A 199 5.32 -7.99 24.75
CA ASP A 199 3.99 -8.54 24.44
C ASP A 199 3.78 -9.89 25.14
N PRO A 200 2.61 -10.20 25.72
CA PRO A 200 2.38 -11.49 26.37
C PRO A 200 2.38 -12.69 25.41
N SER A 201 2.25 -12.48 24.10
CA SER A 201 2.29 -13.54 23.09
C SER A 201 3.67 -13.65 22.44
N GLU A 202 4.26 -14.86 22.48
CA GLU A 202 5.53 -15.15 21.81
C GLU A 202 5.46 -14.94 20.29
N ASP A 203 4.31 -15.23 19.65
CA ASP A 203 4.11 -14.99 18.22
C ASP A 203 4.18 -13.50 17.88
N VAL A 204 3.58 -12.64 18.72
CA VAL A 204 3.62 -11.17 18.54
C VAL A 204 5.04 -10.66 18.77
N GLN A 205 5.73 -11.14 19.81
CA GLN A 205 7.13 -10.78 20.07
C GLN A 205 8.02 -11.16 18.87
N LEU A 206 7.87 -12.39 18.37
CA LEU A 206 8.64 -12.91 17.25
C LEU A 206 8.39 -12.07 15.99
N GLN A 207 7.13 -11.84 15.61
CA GLN A 207 6.82 -11.08 14.40
C GLN A 207 7.30 -9.63 14.49
N ALA A 208 7.15 -8.98 15.65
CA ALA A 208 7.67 -7.63 15.87
C ALA A 208 9.21 -7.58 15.78
N SER A 209 9.90 -8.57 16.35
CA SER A 209 11.36 -8.67 16.29
C SER A 209 11.87 -8.87 14.85
N GLN A 210 11.16 -9.66 14.04
CA GLN A 210 11.48 -9.85 12.63
C GLN A 210 11.35 -8.56 11.83
N LEU A 211 10.28 -7.79 12.05
CA LEU A 211 10.10 -6.49 11.39
C LEU A 211 11.18 -5.47 11.79
N LEU A 212 11.62 -5.45 13.06
CA LEU A 212 12.71 -4.57 13.49
C LEU A 212 14.03 -4.85 12.76
N GLN A 213 14.29 -6.11 12.41
CA GLN A 213 15.47 -6.46 11.61
C GLN A 213 15.41 -5.83 10.23
N ILE A 214 14.23 -5.79 9.60
CA ILE A 214 14.01 -5.15 8.30
C ILE A 214 14.25 -3.63 8.41
N TYR A 215 13.67 -2.98 9.42
CA TYR A 215 13.86 -1.54 9.67
C TYR A 215 15.34 -1.15 9.84
N ASN A 216 16.13 -1.97 10.54
CA ASN A 216 17.55 -1.68 10.81
C ASN A 216 18.46 -1.89 9.58
N ILE A 217 18.08 -2.76 8.64
CA ILE A 217 18.89 -3.05 7.45
C ILE A 217 18.73 -1.95 6.40
N GLU A 218 17.53 -1.40 6.23
CA GLU A 218 17.21 -0.63 5.04
C GLU A 218 17.18 0.90 5.24
N GLY A 219 17.08 1.43 6.45
CA GLY A 219 16.90 2.88 6.68
C GLY A 219 15.60 3.48 6.12
N GLU A 220 14.92 2.76 5.22
CA GLU A 220 13.60 2.97 4.64
C GLU A 220 12.97 1.58 4.40
N ASN A 221 11.89 1.26 5.11
CA ASN A 221 11.24 -0.06 5.08
C ASN A 221 10.58 -0.31 3.70
N ARG A 222 11.04 -1.31 2.94
CA ARG A 222 10.58 -1.57 1.56
C ARG A 222 10.00 -2.96 1.32
N LEU A 223 9.11 -3.42 2.21
CA LEU A 223 8.34 -4.66 2.02
C LEU A 223 7.51 -4.71 0.71
N LEU A 224 7.30 -3.58 0.02
CA LEU A 224 6.53 -3.52 -1.22
C LEU A 224 7.36 -3.43 -2.52
N THR A 225 8.68 -3.22 -2.47
CA THR A 225 9.50 -3.17 -3.71
C THR A 225 10.09 -4.51 -4.14
N VAL A 226 9.75 -5.61 -3.47
CA VAL A 226 10.16 -6.97 -3.88
C VAL A 226 9.37 -7.48 -5.10
N LEU A 227 8.44 -6.68 -5.63
CA LEU A 227 7.60 -7.03 -6.77
C LEU A 227 7.96 -6.33 -8.09
N ASP A 228 9.07 -5.59 -8.15
CA ASP A 228 9.68 -5.05 -9.39
C ASP A 228 10.90 -5.86 -9.84
#